data_AF-A0A3E0MZ78-F1
#
_entry.id   AF-A0A3E0MZ78-F1
#
_cell.length_a   1.000
_cell.length_b   1.000
_cell.length_c   1.000
_cell.angle_alpha   90.00
_cell.angle_beta   90.00
_cell.angle_gamma   90.00
#
_symmetry.space_group_name_H-M   'P 1'
#
loop_
_entity.id
_entity.type
_entity.pdbx_description
1 polymer ?
#
loop_
_entity_poly.entity_id
_entity_poly.type
_entity_poly.pdbx_seq_one_letter_code
_entity_poly.pdbx_strand_id
1 'polypeptide(L)'
;MEVRTERLPVCNLTVERIHCYTVGDVGVLVHNKPQKYDGGGSDERPPNLSPPGAKRRGAFREAKRRNNIPQGQQPSRVKPNLDKRGNPQPGKQYEFDTPEGTKTIRDDAGGHRYPDDPTQDRGPHFNDDAGNHYDY
;
A
#
# COMPACT_ATOMS: atom_id res chain seq x y z
N MET A 1 -28.11 -41.63 14.97
CA MET A 1 -27.45 -40.61 15.81
C MET A 1 -27.20 -39.41 14.93
N GLU A 2 -27.92 -38.32 15.16
CA GLU A 2 -27.82 -37.09 14.38
C GLU A 2 -26.79 -36.18 15.06
N VAL A 3 -25.65 -35.91 14.41
CA VAL A 3 -24.62 -35.03 14.96
C VAL A 3 -25.04 -33.59 14.67
N ARG A 4 -25.51 -32.88 15.68
CA ARG A 4 -25.71 -31.43 15.60
C ARG A 4 -24.36 -30.75 15.78
N THR A 5 -23.81 -30.23 14.69
CA THR A 5 -22.72 -29.25 14.74
C THR A 5 -23.28 -27.91 15.21
N GLU A 6 -23.32 -27.69 16.52
CA GLU A 6 -23.56 -26.36 17.06
C GLU A 6 -22.31 -25.51 16.84
N ARG A 7 -22.46 -24.49 15.98
CA ARG A 7 -21.42 -23.49 15.77
C ARG A 7 -21.39 -22.63 17.03
N LEU A 8 -20.39 -22.84 17.88
CA LEU A 8 -20.20 -22.01 19.08
C LEU A 8 -20.00 -20.54 18.65
N PRO A 9 -20.54 -19.57 19.41
CA PRO A 9 -20.34 -18.16 19.12
C PRO A 9 -18.84 -17.84 19.20
N VAL A 10 -18.32 -17.27 18.12
CA VAL A 10 -16.95 -16.74 18.10
C VAL A 10 -17.03 -15.29 18.61
N CYS A 11 -16.26 -15.00 19.65
CA CYS A 11 -16.14 -13.65 20.21
C CYS A 11 -14.76 -13.04 19.89
N ASN A 12 -14.69 -11.71 19.88
CA ASN A 12 -13.46 -10.94 19.73
C ASN A 12 -13.46 -9.77 20.74
N LEU A 13 -12.29 -9.26 21.11
CA LEU A 13 -12.11 -8.24 22.15
C LEU A 13 -11.44 -6.98 21.63
N THR A 14 -12.11 -5.82 21.66
CA THR A 14 -11.47 -4.56 21.24
C THR A 14 -10.38 -4.10 22.20
N VAL A 15 -9.11 -4.28 21.81
CA VAL A 15 -7.94 -3.69 22.49
C VAL A 15 -7.42 -2.51 21.68
N GLU A 16 -7.53 -1.30 22.23
CA GLU A 16 -7.33 -0.05 21.48
C GLU A 16 -5.87 0.36 21.26
N ARG A 17 -4.95 0.00 22.16
CA ARG A 17 -3.55 0.49 22.09
C ARG A 17 -2.62 -0.43 21.30
N ILE A 18 -2.41 -1.64 21.81
CA ILE A 18 -1.45 -2.59 21.22
C ILE A 18 -2.11 -3.55 20.24
N HIS A 19 -3.45 -3.50 20.14
CA HIS A 19 -4.26 -4.35 19.27
C HIS A 19 -4.03 -5.86 19.41
N CYS A 20 -3.37 -6.31 20.48
CA CYS A 20 -3.14 -7.72 20.81
C CYS A 20 -3.68 -8.05 22.20
N TYR A 21 -4.13 -9.29 22.39
CA TYR A 21 -4.51 -9.86 23.69
C TYR A 21 -4.10 -11.33 23.76
N THR A 22 -4.01 -11.91 24.96
CA THR A 22 -3.71 -13.34 25.13
C THR A 22 -4.99 -14.16 25.21
N VAL A 23 -4.99 -15.35 24.59
CA VAL A 23 -6.11 -16.30 24.60
C VAL A 23 -5.65 -17.69 25.02
N GLY A 24 -6.51 -18.39 25.75
CA GLY A 24 -6.32 -19.78 26.19
C GLY A 24 -5.34 -19.94 27.36
N ASP A 25 -5.31 -21.14 27.93
CA ASP A 25 -4.56 -21.45 29.16
C ASP A 25 -3.04 -21.35 29.00
N VAL A 26 -2.54 -21.39 27.76
CA VAL A 26 -1.12 -21.26 27.43
C VAL A 26 -0.72 -19.83 27.03
N GLY A 27 -1.67 -18.89 27.00
CA GLY A 27 -1.40 -17.46 26.77
C GLY A 27 -0.90 -17.13 25.37
N VAL A 28 -1.59 -17.60 24.32
CA VAL A 28 -1.23 -17.27 22.94
C VAL A 28 -1.55 -15.80 22.66
N LEU A 29 -0.56 -15.02 22.22
CA LEU A 29 -0.78 -13.64 21.78
C LEU A 29 -1.51 -13.64 20.44
N VAL A 30 -2.72 -13.10 20.42
CA VAL A 30 -3.55 -12.96 19.23
C VAL A 30 -3.85 -11.49 18.97
N HIS A 31 -4.18 -11.19 17.73
CA HIS A 31 -4.41 -9.83 17.26
C HIS A 31 -5.91 -9.57 17.12
N ASN A 32 -6.42 -8.52 17.75
CA ASN A 32 -7.84 -8.16 17.77
C ASN A 32 -8.34 -7.61 16.43
N LYS A 33 -7.52 -6.84 15.73
CA LYS A 33 -7.91 -6.08 14.53
C LYS A 33 -6.66 -5.92 13.66
N PRO A 34 -6.55 -6.49 12.45
CA PRO A 34 -5.28 -6.64 11.71
C PRO A 34 -4.33 -5.47 11.98
N GLN A 35 -3.14 -5.78 12.51
CA GLN A 35 -2.17 -4.79 12.99
C GLN A 35 -2.00 -3.74 11.90
N LYS A 36 -2.54 -2.56 12.14
CA LYS A 36 -2.26 -1.37 11.33
C LYS A 36 -0.80 -1.04 11.61
N TYR A 37 0.09 -1.70 10.87
CA TYR A 37 1.49 -1.30 10.79
C TYR A 37 1.52 0.19 10.44
N ASP A 38 2.55 0.83 10.95
CA ASP A 38 2.66 2.24 11.32
C ASP A 38 2.73 3.21 10.12
N GLY A 39 2.21 2.79 8.97
CA GLY A 39 1.96 3.57 7.77
C GLY A 39 0.45 3.76 7.55
N GLY A 40 -0.17 4.62 8.36
CA GLY A 40 -1.48 5.26 8.13
C GLY A 40 -2.45 4.61 7.15
N GLY A 41 -3.13 3.54 7.56
CA GLY A 41 -4.30 3.02 6.84
C GLY A 41 -5.58 3.35 7.61
N SER A 42 -6.35 4.34 7.18
CA SER A 42 -7.81 4.28 7.37
C SER A 42 -8.33 2.97 6.75
N ASP A 43 -9.53 2.51 7.10
CA ASP A 43 -10.17 1.39 6.39
C ASP A 43 -10.54 1.79 4.93
N GLU A 44 -10.10 2.97 4.49
CA GLU A 44 -10.35 3.58 3.20
C GLU A 44 -9.09 3.51 2.34
N ARG A 45 -9.24 3.08 1.09
CA ARG A 45 -8.17 3.07 0.10
C ARG A 45 -7.52 4.47 0.00
N PRO A 46 -6.18 4.59 0.03
CA PRO A 46 -5.49 5.88 -0.03
C PRO A 46 -5.95 6.75 -1.22
N PRO A 47 -6.12 8.07 -1.04
CA PRO A 47 -6.66 8.93 -2.08
C PRO A 47 -5.81 8.91 -3.36
N ASN A 48 -6.47 9.14 -4.49
CA ASN A 48 -5.79 9.39 -5.75
C ASN A 48 -5.41 10.87 -5.84
N LEU A 49 -4.12 11.15 -6.01
CA LEU A 49 -3.60 12.51 -6.12
C LEU A 49 -3.33 12.94 -7.56
N SER A 50 -3.60 12.07 -8.54
CA SER A 50 -3.51 12.43 -9.95
C SER A 50 -4.48 13.55 -10.32
N PRO A 51 -4.12 14.42 -11.28
CA PRO A 51 -5.07 15.38 -11.84
C PRO A 51 -6.30 14.68 -12.43
N PRO A 52 -7.49 15.31 -12.43
CA PRO A 52 -8.67 14.74 -13.06
C PRO A 52 -8.42 14.35 -14.53
N GLY A 53 -8.75 13.11 -14.90
CA GLY A 53 -8.53 12.59 -16.26
C GLY A 53 -7.07 12.37 -16.64
N ALA A 54 -6.15 12.39 -15.67
CA ALA A 54 -4.74 12.11 -15.94
C ALA A 54 -4.56 10.68 -16.44
N LYS A 55 -3.85 10.57 -17.57
CA LYS A 55 -3.23 9.33 -18.02
C LYS A 55 -1.86 9.18 -17.34
N ARG A 56 -1.12 8.12 -17.67
CA ARG A 56 0.18 7.79 -17.06
C ARG A 56 1.14 8.97 -16.96
N ARG A 57 1.25 9.77 -18.03
CA ARG A 57 2.12 10.96 -18.05
C ARG A 57 1.66 12.05 -17.07
N GLY A 58 0.36 12.24 -16.89
CA GLY A 58 -0.20 13.23 -15.95
C GLY A 58 0.09 12.83 -14.50
N ALA A 59 -0.20 11.57 -14.16
CA ALA A 59 0.10 10.99 -12.85
C ALA A 59 1.60 11.09 -12.50
N PHE A 60 2.48 10.72 -13.44
CA PHE A 60 3.92 10.79 -13.23
C PHE A 60 4.43 12.22 -13.03
N ARG A 61 3.87 13.20 -13.75
CA ARG A 61 4.24 14.62 -13.58
C ARG A 61 3.78 15.18 -12.25
N GLU A 62 2.62 14.75 -11.77
CA GLU A 62 2.11 15.14 -10.46
C GLU A 62 2.94 14.52 -9.34
N ALA A 63 3.32 13.25 -9.46
CA ALA A 63 4.27 12.61 -8.55
C ALA A 63 5.61 13.37 -8.48
N LYS A 64 6.18 13.76 -9.64
CA LYS A 64 7.37 14.62 -9.67
C LYS A 64 7.17 15.96 -8.97
N ARG A 65 6.06 16.65 -9.26
CA ARG A 65 5.74 17.97 -8.68
C ARG A 65 5.65 17.92 -7.16
N ARG A 66 5.04 16.87 -6.60
CA ARG A 66 4.91 16.66 -5.16
C ARG A 66 6.23 16.35 -4.46
N ASN A 67 7.19 15.77 -5.18
CA ASN A 67 8.50 15.40 -4.67
C ASN A 67 9.60 16.44 -4.99
N ASN A 68 9.22 17.66 -5.39
CA ASN A 68 10.13 18.72 -5.80
C ASN A 68 11.11 18.31 -6.92
N ILE A 69 10.70 17.36 -7.77
CA ILE A 69 11.46 16.93 -8.95
C ILE A 69 11.02 17.80 -10.14
N PRO A 70 11.93 18.54 -10.80
CA PRO A 70 11.62 19.23 -12.05
C PRO A 70 10.98 18.29 -13.07
N GLN A 71 9.87 18.70 -13.67
CA GLN A 71 9.13 17.81 -14.58
C GLN A 71 9.95 17.35 -15.79
N GLY A 72 10.90 18.18 -16.23
CA GLY A 72 11.85 17.88 -17.30
C GLY A 72 13.07 17.05 -16.88
N GLN A 73 13.32 16.88 -15.57
CA GLN A 73 14.43 16.05 -15.09
C GLN A 73 14.20 14.60 -15.50
N GLN A 74 15.22 13.98 -16.11
CA GLN A 74 15.24 12.55 -16.40
C GLN A 74 15.62 11.77 -15.15
N PRO A 75 15.13 10.52 -14.98
CA PRO A 75 15.56 9.68 -13.88
C PRO A 75 17.08 9.48 -13.94
N SER A 76 17.75 9.64 -12.79
CA SER A 76 19.15 9.26 -12.65
C SER A 76 19.33 7.77 -12.88
N ARG A 77 18.38 6.96 -12.38
CA ARG A 77 18.39 5.50 -12.51
C ARG A 77 16.97 4.98 -12.72
N VAL A 78 16.85 3.90 -13.50
CA VAL A 78 15.59 3.16 -13.69
C VAL A 78 15.83 1.72 -13.31
N LYS A 79 15.17 1.26 -12.24
CA LYS A 79 15.29 -0.10 -11.72
C LYS A 79 14.03 -0.92 -12.02
N PRO A 80 14.12 -2.27 -11.99
CA PRO A 80 12.94 -3.12 -11.93
C PRO A 80 12.04 -2.75 -10.75
N ASN A 81 10.72 -2.90 -10.88
CA ASN A 81 9.84 -2.84 -9.72
C ASN A 81 9.93 -4.18 -8.98
N LEU A 82 10.27 -4.14 -7.69
CA LEU A 82 10.41 -5.31 -6.84
C LEU A 82 9.42 -5.23 -5.67
N ASP A 83 8.83 -6.36 -5.27
CA ASP A 83 8.10 -6.47 -4.01
C ASP A 83 9.04 -6.45 -2.79
N LYS A 84 8.48 -6.47 -1.58
CA LYS A 84 9.25 -6.51 -0.32
C LYS A 84 10.13 -7.77 -0.17
N ARG A 85 9.90 -8.81 -0.97
CA ARG A 85 10.63 -10.08 -0.99
C ARG A 85 11.66 -10.13 -2.13
N GLY A 86 11.79 -9.06 -2.93
CA GLY A 86 12.69 -8.97 -4.06
C GLY A 86 12.16 -9.57 -5.37
N ASN A 87 10.90 -9.97 -5.44
CA ASN A 87 10.33 -10.53 -6.66
C ASN A 87 9.97 -9.42 -7.67
N PRO A 88 10.23 -9.61 -8.97
CA PRO A 88 9.81 -8.68 -10.01
C PRO A 88 8.30 -8.49 -10.05
N GLN A 89 7.87 -7.24 -10.15
CA GLN A 89 6.50 -6.82 -10.41
C GLN A 89 6.42 -6.03 -11.72
N PRO A 90 5.24 -5.97 -12.37
CA PRO A 90 5.05 -5.09 -13.52
C PRO A 90 5.37 -3.63 -13.17
N GLY A 91 6.04 -2.95 -14.10
CA GLY A 91 6.45 -1.55 -13.96
C GLY A 91 7.93 -1.36 -13.65
N LYS A 92 8.28 -0.23 -13.04
CA LYS A 92 9.67 0.25 -12.81
C LYS A 92 9.77 1.08 -11.53
N GLN A 93 10.98 1.30 -11.06
CA GLN A 93 11.29 2.33 -10.07
C GLN A 93 12.17 3.40 -10.72
N TYR A 94 11.74 4.65 -10.65
CA TYR A 94 12.44 5.81 -11.19
C TYR A 94 13.10 6.57 -10.04
N GLU A 95 14.42 6.59 -10.01
CA GLU A 95 15.18 7.33 -9.00
C GLU A 95 15.68 8.64 -9.58
N PHE A 96 15.53 9.71 -8.81
CA PHE A 96 15.96 11.06 -9.15
C PHE A 96 16.89 11.56 -8.06
N ASP A 97 18.12 11.90 -8.42
CA ASP A 97 19.00 12.59 -7.50
C ASP A 97 18.60 14.07 -7.49
N THR A 98 18.16 14.56 -6.33
CA THR A 98 17.81 15.96 -6.10
C THR A 98 18.76 16.55 -5.04
N PRO A 99 18.79 17.89 -4.87
CA PRO A 99 19.56 18.50 -3.79
C PRO A 99 19.16 18.03 -2.38
N GLU A 100 17.93 17.52 -2.22
CA GLU A 100 17.40 16.99 -0.95
C GLU A 100 17.69 15.48 -0.76
N GLY A 101 18.38 14.85 -1.71
CA GLY A 101 18.67 13.42 -1.73
C GLY A 101 17.99 12.68 -2.88
N THR A 102 18.14 11.36 -2.91
CA THR A 102 17.48 10.52 -3.92
C THR A 102 16.00 10.38 -3.59
N LYS A 103 15.15 10.68 -4.57
CA LYS A 103 13.69 10.47 -4.52
C LYS A 103 13.31 9.32 -5.44
N THR A 104 12.40 8.47 -5.00
CA THR A 104 11.90 7.35 -5.80
C THR A 104 10.44 7.54 -6.17
N ILE A 105 10.13 7.36 -7.46
CA ILE A 105 8.77 7.18 -7.94
C ILE A 105 8.64 5.76 -8.45
N ARG A 106 7.85 4.94 -7.76
CA ARG A 106 7.59 3.54 -8.11
C ARG A 106 6.35 3.46 -9.00
N ASP A 107 6.43 2.65 -10.05
CA ASP A 107 5.35 2.38 -10.99
C ASP A 107 4.81 0.98 -10.75
N ASP A 108 3.66 0.89 -10.09
CA ASP A 108 2.91 -0.35 -9.88
C ASP A 108 1.94 -0.55 -11.05
N ALA A 109 2.52 -0.82 -12.22
CA ALA A 109 1.78 -0.90 -13.49
C ALA A 109 0.76 -2.05 -13.53
N GLY A 110 0.92 -3.06 -12.66
CA GLY A 110 -0.03 -4.17 -12.51
C GLY A 110 -1.22 -3.85 -11.61
N GLY A 111 -1.16 -2.75 -10.85
CA GLY A 111 -2.11 -2.46 -9.79
C GLY A 111 -2.06 -3.48 -8.64
N HIS A 112 -3.07 -3.42 -7.77
CA HIS A 112 -3.23 -4.31 -6.63
C HIS A 112 -4.66 -4.84 -6.59
N ARG A 113 -4.80 -6.13 -6.28
CA ARG A 113 -6.09 -6.79 -6.05
C ARG A 113 -6.08 -7.48 -4.70
N TYR A 114 -7.10 -7.24 -3.90
CA TYR A 114 -7.24 -7.72 -2.54
C TYR A 114 -8.50 -8.59 -2.43
N PRO A 115 -8.40 -9.92 -2.58
CA PRO A 115 -9.57 -10.81 -2.57
C PRO A 115 -10.43 -10.70 -1.31
N ASP A 116 -9.79 -10.44 -0.16
CA ASP A 116 -10.44 -10.35 1.14
C ASP A 116 -11.00 -8.95 1.44
N ASP A 117 -10.56 -7.93 0.70
CA ASP A 117 -11.09 -6.55 0.78
C ASP A 117 -11.02 -5.84 -0.58
N PRO A 118 -11.98 -6.11 -1.48
CA PRO A 118 -11.99 -5.52 -2.82
C PRO A 118 -12.10 -3.99 -2.84
N THR A 119 -12.44 -3.34 -1.72
CA THR A 119 -12.48 -1.88 -1.63
C THR A 119 -11.07 -1.25 -1.75
N GLN A 120 -10.04 -2.06 -1.49
CA GLN A 120 -8.63 -1.68 -1.63
C GLN A 120 -8.09 -1.87 -3.06
N ASP A 121 -8.85 -2.49 -3.96
CA ASP A 121 -8.43 -2.72 -5.34
C ASP A 121 -8.03 -1.40 -6.01
N ARG A 122 -6.89 -1.41 -6.69
CA ARG A 122 -6.34 -0.23 -7.36
C ARG A 122 -5.72 -0.64 -8.68
N GLY A 123 -6.07 0.11 -9.74
CA GLY A 123 -5.46 -0.08 -11.06
C GLY A 123 -4.00 0.38 -11.10
N PRO A 124 -3.42 0.52 -12.30
CA PRO A 124 -2.09 1.08 -12.49
C PRO A 124 -1.94 2.44 -11.82
N HIS A 125 -0.85 2.62 -11.07
CA HIS A 125 -0.59 3.88 -10.36
C HIS A 125 0.91 4.04 -10.08
N PHE A 126 1.30 5.27 -9.73
CA PHE A 126 2.61 5.55 -9.15
C PHE A 126 2.51 5.75 -7.65
N ASN A 127 3.61 5.44 -6.95
CA ASN A 127 3.82 5.76 -5.54
C ASN A 127 5.09 6.57 -5.37
N ASP A 128 5.14 7.41 -4.34
CA ASP A 128 6.37 8.04 -3.88
C ASP A 128 6.77 7.55 -2.48
N ASP A 129 7.93 8.01 -2.02
CA ASP A 129 8.49 7.65 -0.71
C ASP A 129 7.64 8.12 0.48
N ALA A 130 6.73 9.08 0.26
CA ALA A 130 5.78 9.56 1.27
C ALA A 130 4.50 8.71 1.33
N GLY A 131 4.39 7.67 0.50
CA GLY A 131 3.20 6.82 0.43
C GLY A 131 2.04 7.46 -0.33
N ASN A 132 2.28 8.53 -1.09
CA ASN A 132 1.27 9.10 -1.98
C ASN A 132 0.99 8.16 -3.15
N HIS A 133 -0.20 8.29 -3.75
CA HIS A 133 -0.61 7.45 -4.86
C HIS A 133 -1.20 8.28 -6.01
N TYR A 134 -0.85 7.91 -7.25
CA TYR A 134 -1.20 8.65 -8.47
C TYR A 134 -1.71 7.68 -9.55
N ASP A 135 -3.04 7.57 -9.70
CA ASP A 135 -3.68 6.62 -10.63
C ASP A 135 -3.59 7.07 -12.08
N TYR A 136 -3.61 6.11 -13.01
CA TYR A 136 -3.57 6.41 -14.44
C TYR A 136 -4.14 5.36 -15.39
#